data_AF-A0A8T6UUI4-F1
#
_entry.id   AF-A0A8T6UUI4-F1
#
_cell.length_a   1.000
_cell.length_b   1.000
_cell.length_c   1.000
_cell.angle_alpha   90.00
_cell.angle_beta   90.00
_cell.angle_gamma   90.00
#
_symmetry.space_group_name_H-M   'P 1'
#
loop_
_entity.id
_entity.type
_entity.pdbx_description
1 polymer ?
#
loop_
_entity_poly.entity_id
_entity_poly.type
_entity_poly.pdbx_seq_one_letter_code
_entity_poly.pdbx_strand_id
1 'polypeptide(L)'
;MDTGIDYDHEDLSDNVVWGYDEIDDEPAKADWNDDNGHGTHCAGIVAALENDWGVVGVAPHVDLYGIKVLDSSGHGTNDDVADGIKRAAKGPNGTEGDADDADVISFSLGGTSDDPLMGKSIGQAILEYFLAGGLTMVVQTVVNLIISYIMKAFMNYILPFILWLLSKVTGSSILAAFAVAG
;
A
#
# COMPACT_ATOMS: atom_id res chain seq x y z
N MET A 1 1.11 -4.78 1.84
CA MET A 1 2.53 -4.62 2.20
C MET A 1 2.69 -4.94 3.66
N ASP A 2 3.64 -5.82 4.00
CA ASP A 2 3.86 -6.33 5.36
C ASP A 2 5.26 -6.99 5.46
N THR A 3 5.44 -8.04 6.26
CA THR A 3 6.68 -8.83 6.39
C THR A 3 6.93 -9.83 5.25
N GLY A 4 6.11 -9.82 4.21
CA GLY A 4 6.09 -10.84 3.15
C GLY A 4 4.86 -11.72 3.23
N ILE A 5 4.80 -12.77 2.40
CA ILE A 5 3.78 -13.83 2.48
C ILE A 5 4.52 -15.16 2.32
N ASP A 6 4.19 -16.15 3.15
CA ASP A 6 4.54 -17.54 2.89
C ASP A 6 3.85 -18.02 1.62
N TYR A 7 4.53 -17.83 0.49
CA TYR A 7 3.99 -18.10 -0.82
C TYR A 7 3.91 -19.58 -1.15
N ASP A 8 4.52 -20.45 -0.31
CA ASP A 8 4.42 -21.90 -0.39
C ASP A 8 3.35 -22.46 0.57
N HIS A 9 2.65 -21.60 1.32
CA HIS A 9 1.64 -22.02 2.29
C HIS A 9 0.45 -22.72 1.59
N GLU A 10 0.09 -23.91 2.08
CA GLU A 10 -0.92 -24.78 1.46
C GLU A 10 -2.32 -24.15 1.35
N ASP A 11 -2.58 -23.14 2.19
CA ASP A 11 -3.86 -22.43 2.26
C ASP A 11 -3.85 -21.04 1.61
N LEU A 12 -2.75 -20.67 0.94
CA LEU A 12 -2.57 -19.34 0.31
C LEU A 12 -1.95 -19.40 -1.08
N SER A 13 -1.04 -20.34 -1.33
CA SER A 13 -0.18 -20.39 -2.53
C SER A 13 -0.93 -20.23 -3.85
N ASP A 14 -2.13 -20.81 -3.99
CA ASP A 14 -2.95 -20.68 -5.20
C ASP A 14 -3.44 -19.25 -5.48
N ASN A 15 -3.55 -18.40 -4.46
CA ASN A 15 -3.94 -16.99 -4.58
C ASN A 15 -2.72 -16.04 -4.64
N VAL A 16 -1.51 -16.49 -4.32
CA VAL A 16 -0.32 -15.63 -4.32
C VAL A 16 0.31 -15.64 -5.71
N VAL A 17 0.11 -14.55 -6.46
CA VAL A 17 0.50 -14.49 -7.87
C VAL A 17 1.78 -13.69 -8.12
N TRP A 18 2.18 -12.83 -7.18
CA TRP A 18 3.39 -12.01 -7.29
C TRP A 18 3.88 -11.51 -5.92
N GLY A 19 5.15 -11.09 -5.86
CA GLY A 19 5.71 -10.43 -4.70
C GLY A 19 7.05 -9.75 -4.98
N TYR A 20 7.47 -8.90 -4.05
CA TYR A 20 8.70 -8.12 -4.15
C TYR A 20 9.20 -7.74 -2.74
N ASP A 21 10.52 -7.73 -2.56
CA ASP A 21 11.17 -7.28 -1.33
C ASP A 21 11.77 -5.89 -1.53
N GLU A 22 11.25 -4.89 -0.82
CA GLU A 22 11.73 -3.51 -0.87
C GLU A 22 12.76 -3.20 0.24
N ILE A 23 13.08 -4.16 1.10
CA ILE A 23 14.04 -3.97 2.20
C ILE A 23 15.47 -4.29 1.72
N ASP A 24 15.62 -5.25 0.81
CA ASP A 24 16.93 -5.67 0.32
C ASP A 24 17.29 -5.01 -1.03
N ASP A 25 18.30 -4.14 -1.02
CA ASP A 25 18.89 -3.50 -2.20
C ASP A 25 19.82 -4.46 -2.99
N GLU A 26 19.93 -5.73 -2.58
CA GLU A 26 20.78 -6.76 -3.20
C GLU A 26 19.95 -7.75 -4.08
N PRO A 27 19.95 -7.61 -5.42
CA PRO A 27 19.11 -8.42 -6.32
C PRO A 27 19.37 -9.94 -6.28
N ALA A 28 20.46 -10.39 -5.63
CA ALA A 28 20.83 -11.79 -5.52
C ALA A 28 20.17 -12.51 -4.32
N LYS A 29 19.44 -11.77 -3.47
CA LYS A 29 18.82 -12.27 -2.22
C LYS A 29 17.38 -11.80 -1.98
N ALA A 30 16.75 -11.16 -2.96
CA ALA A 30 15.38 -10.62 -2.89
C ALA A 30 14.32 -11.75 -2.75
N ASP A 31 14.34 -12.40 -1.60
CA ASP A 31 13.34 -13.36 -1.17
C ASP A 31 12.29 -12.61 -0.36
N TRP A 32 11.14 -12.36 -1.00
CA TRP A 32 10.00 -11.69 -0.40
C TRP A 32 9.17 -12.63 0.48
N ASN A 33 9.63 -13.86 0.69
CA ASN A 33 9.01 -14.80 1.61
C ASN A 33 8.90 -14.20 3.01
N ASP A 34 7.87 -14.62 3.73
CA ASP A 34 7.65 -14.19 5.10
C ASP A 34 8.59 -14.93 6.06
N ASP A 35 9.39 -14.16 6.80
CA ASP A 35 10.31 -14.63 7.83
C ASP A 35 9.92 -14.13 9.23
N ASN A 36 8.73 -13.52 9.36
CA ASN A 36 8.15 -13.07 10.62
C ASN A 36 6.83 -13.78 10.95
N GLY A 37 5.95 -13.95 9.96
CA GLY A 37 4.63 -14.56 10.07
C GLY A 37 3.46 -13.57 10.12
N HIS A 38 3.70 -12.28 10.38
CA HIS A 38 2.64 -11.27 10.46
C HIS A 38 1.95 -11.06 9.10
N GLY A 39 2.73 -10.92 8.02
CA GLY A 39 2.22 -10.74 6.68
C GLY A 39 1.41 -11.94 6.18
N THR A 40 1.89 -13.16 6.42
CA THR A 40 1.15 -14.40 6.12
C THR A 40 -0.18 -14.48 6.86
N HIS A 41 -0.19 -14.12 8.15
CA HIS A 41 -1.42 -14.09 8.93
C HIS A 41 -2.43 -13.06 8.39
N CYS A 42 -1.96 -11.86 8.03
CA CYS A 42 -2.79 -10.84 7.39
C CYS A 42 -3.33 -11.29 6.01
N ALA A 43 -2.48 -11.94 5.20
CA ALA A 43 -2.89 -12.50 3.91
C ALA A 43 -3.97 -13.58 4.07
N GLY A 44 -3.85 -14.44 5.08
CA GLY A 44 -4.86 -15.46 5.43
C GLY A 44 -6.24 -14.88 5.74
N ILE A 45 -6.30 -13.77 6.49
CA ILE A 45 -7.58 -13.08 6.77
C ILE A 45 -8.25 -12.61 5.47
N VAL A 46 -7.46 -12.16 4.49
CA VAL A 46 -7.98 -11.64 3.22
C VAL A 46 -8.36 -12.77 2.29
N ALA A 47 -7.45 -13.71 2.01
CA ALA A 47 -7.60 -14.64 0.90
C ALA A 47 -7.07 -16.06 1.18
N ALA A 48 -7.16 -16.54 2.44
CA ALA A 48 -7.05 -17.98 2.65
C ALA A 48 -8.09 -18.73 1.80
N LEU A 49 -7.70 -19.85 1.23
CA LEU A 49 -8.46 -20.57 0.21
C LEU A 49 -9.80 -21.11 0.75
N GLU A 50 -10.81 -21.15 -0.12
CA GLU A 50 -12.08 -21.82 0.18
C GLU A 50 -11.93 -23.33 -0.08
N ASN A 51 -11.43 -24.08 0.90
CA ASN A 51 -11.17 -25.52 0.81
C ASN A 51 -11.62 -26.27 2.10
N ASP A 52 -11.21 -27.53 2.25
CA ASP A 52 -11.62 -28.42 3.36
C ASP A 52 -10.66 -28.43 4.58
N TRP A 53 -9.65 -27.55 4.63
CA TRP A 53 -8.71 -27.42 5.75
C TRP A 53 -8.42 -25.96 6.08
N GLY A 54 -7.56 -25.68 7.06
CA GLY A 54 -7.14 -24.31 7.36
C GLY A 54 -8.28 -23.35 7.74
N VAL A 55 -8.31 -22.18 7.10
CA VAL A 55 -9.30 -21.11 7.29
C VAL A 55 -9.77 -20.56 5.94
N VAL A 56 -10.85 -19.78 5.91
CA VAL A 56 -11.32 -19.12 4.69
C VAL A 56 -11.21 -17.61 4.83
N GLY A 57 -10.58 -16.96 3.86
CA GLY A 57 -10.43 -15.52 3.80
C GLY A 57 -11.74 -14.79 3.48
N VAL A 58 -11.77 -13.48 3.69
CA VAL A 58 -12.92 -12.64 3.33
C VAL A 58 -13.20 -12.64 1.82
N ALA A 59 -12.14 -12.76 1.01
CA ALA A 59 -12.17 -12.78 -0.44
C ALA A 59 -11.24 -13.91 -0.94
N PRO A 60 -11.66 -15.18 -0.84
CA PRO A 60 -10.79 -16.35 -1.04
C PRO A 60 -10.39 -16.64 -2.49
N HIS A 61 -10.78 -15.79 -3.44
CA HIS A 61 -10.55 -15.95 -4.89
C HIS A 61 -9.89 -14.71 -5.50
N VAL A 62 -9.24 -13.87 -4.69
CA VAL A 62 -8.53 -12.67 -5.16
C VAL A 62 -7.05 -12.95 -5.29
N ASP A 63 -6.43 -12.31 -6.27
CA ASP A 63 -4.99 -12.32 -6.44
C ASP A 63 -4.30 -11.53 -5.32
N LEU A 64 -3.29 -12.13 -4.71
CA LEU A 64 -2.47 -11.54 -3.66
C LEU A 64 -1.09 -11.16 -4.19
N TYR A 65 -0.68 -9.92 -3.88
CA TYR A 65 0.67 -9.43 -4.07
C TYR A 65 1.40 -9.33 -2.71
N GLY A 66 2.51 -10.07 -2.58
CA GLY A 66 3.38 -10.06 -1.40
C GLY A 66 4.47 -8.98 -1.50
N ILE A 67 4.16 -7.75 -1.10
CA ILE A 67 5.16 -6.68 -1.03
C ILE A 67 5.74 -6.59 0.39
N LYS A 68 6.97 -7.06 0.55
CA LYS A 68 7.71 -7.07 1.81
C LYS A 68 8.37 -5.72 2.03
N VAL A 69 7.97 -5.05 3.12
CA VAL A 69 8.50 -3.75 3.57
C VAL A 69 8.87 -3.74 5.05
N LEU A 70 8.67 -4.87 5.74
CA LEU A 70 9.07 -5.12 7.12
C LEU A 70 9.98 -6.37 7.20
N ASP A 71 11.04 -6.28 7.98
CA ASP A 71 12.03 -7.34 8.14
C ASP A 71 11.51 -8.48 9.04
N SER A 72 12.36 -9.48 9.29
CA SER A 72 12.05 -10.63 10.16
C SER A 72 11.65 -10.24 11.59
N SER A 73 11.97 -9.01 12.03
CA SER A 73 11.61 -8.48 13.34
C SER A 73 10.38 -7.55 13.28
N GLY A 74 9.74 -7.42 12.11
CA GLY A 74 8.59 -6.54 11.89
C GLY A 74 8.96 -5.06 11.75
N HIS A 75 10.21 -4.74 11.44
CA HIS A 75 10.69 -3.36 11.28
C HIS A 75 10.93 -3.01 9.82
N GLY A 76 10.54 -1.81 9.43
CA GLY A 76 10.85 -1.25 8.12
C GLY A 76 11.00 0.26 8.22
N THR A 77 11.55 0.87 7.19
CA THR A 77 11.65 2.32 7.07
C THR A 77 10.43 2.89 6.35
N ASN A 78 10.20 4.19 6.55
CA ASN A 78 9.17 4.89 5.78
C ASN A 78 9.49 4.94 4.28
N ASP A 79 10.77 4.83 3.90
CA ASP A 79 11.19 4.83 2.50
C ASP A 79 10.86 3.48 1.86
N ASP A 80 11.11 2.35 2.55
CA ASP A 80 10.70 1.00 2.12
C ASP A 80 9.18 0.95 1.90
N VAL A 81 8.40 1.58 2.79
CA VAL A 81 6.94 1.70 2.65
C VAL A 81 6.56 2.58 1.45
N ALA A 82 7.23 3.72 1.25
CA ALA A 82 6.93 4.59 0.11
C ALA A 82 7.26 3.91 -1.22
N ASP A 83 8.37 3.20 -1.30
CA ASP A 83 8.78 2.48 -2.51
C ASP A 83 7.92 1.23 -2.75
N GLY A 84 7.48 0.54 -1.70
CA GLY A 84 6.49 -0.53 -1.83
C GLY A 84 5.14 -0.06 -2.34
N ILE A 85 4.69 1.16 -2.00
CA ILE A 85 3.46 1.73 -2.58
C ILE A 85 3.65 1.95 -4.09
N LYS A 86 4.79 2.50 -4.50
CA LYS A 86 5.11 2.68 -5.93
C LYS A 86 5.24 1.34 -6.66
N ARG A 87 5.77 0.32 -5.98
CA ARG A 87 5.87 -1.04 -6.52
C ARG A 87 4.49 -1.63 -6.79
N ALA A 88 3.57 -1.51 -5.83
CA ALA A 88 2.20 -1.95 -5.99
C ALA A 88 1.47 -1.19 -7.12
N ALA A 89 1.79 0.09 -7.31
CA ALA A 89 1.24 0.93 -8.38
C ALA A 89 1.82 0.66 -9.79
N LYS A 90 2.84 -0.21 -9.89
CA LYS A 90 3.53 -0.58 -11.14
C LYS A 90 3.33 -2.04 -11.54
N GLY A 91 2.79 -2.83 -10.61
CA GLY A 91 2.63 -4.26 -10.77
C GLY A 91 3.93 -5.04 -11.08
N PRO A 92 3.76 -6.33 -11.41
CA PRO A 92 4.82 -7.23 -11.88
C PRO A 92 5.65 -6.68 -13.05
N ASN A 93 5.04 -5.93 -13.96
CA ASN A 93 5.73 -5.51 -15.18
C ASN A 93 6.54 -4.20 -15.03
N GLY A 94 6.33 -3.45 -13.93
CA GLY A 94 7.06 -2.24 -13.62
C GLY A 94 6.51 -0.95 -14.27
N THR A 95 5.33 -0.99 -14.88
CA THR A 95 4.69 0.12 -15.59
C THR A 95 3.42 0.54 -14.86
N GLU A 96 3.26 1.83 -14.62
CA GLU A 96 2.06 2.37 -13.97
C GLU A 96 0.90 2.52 -14.97
N GLY A 97 -0.33 2.28 -14.51
CA GLY A 97 -1.57 2.57 -15.23
C GLY A 97 -2.03 1.46 -16.15
N ASP A 98 -1.71 0.20 -15.83
CA ASP A 98 -2.12 -0.96 -16.60
C ASP A 98 -2.93 -1.96 -15.76
N ALA A 99 -3.10 -3.18 -16.28
CA ALA A 99 -4.03 -4.15 -15.73
C ALA A 99 -3.43 -4.99 -14.60
N ASP A 100 -2.11 -4.94 -14.38
CA ASP A 100 -1.43 -5.67 -13.30
C ASP A 100 -1.06 -4.79 -12.10
N ASP A 101 -1.47 -3.53 -12.11
CA ASP A 101 -1.49 -2.66 -10.95
C ASP A 101 -2.37 -3.22 -9.82
N ALA A 102 -1.96 -2.98 -8.57
CA ALA A 102 -2.81 -3.33 -7.43
C ALA A 102 -4.07 -2.45 -7.39
N ASP A 103 -5.26 -3.06 -7.32
CA ASP A 103 -6.52 -2.33 -7.12
C ASP A 103 -6.71 -1.84 -5.68
N VAL A 104 -6.21 -2.63 -4.74
CA VAL A 104 -6.32 -2.39 -3.29
C VAL A 104 -4.95 -2.61 -2.67
N ILE A 105 -4.47 -1.63 -1.91
CA ILE A 105 -3.32 -1.85 -1.05
C ILE A 105 -3.71 -1.84 0.42
N SER A 106 -3.33 -2.92 1.12
CA SER A 106 -3.53 -3.09 2.56
C SER A 106 -2.21 -3.03 3.31
N PHE A 107 -2.16 -2.23 4.37
CA PHE A 107 -1.00 -2.03 5.25
C PHE A 107 -1.38 -2.18 6.72
N SER A 108 -0.84 -3.21 7.37
CA SER A 108 -1.04 -3.49 8.80
C SER A 108 0.17 -3.04 9.63
N LEU A 109 0.60 -1.81 9.41
CA LEU A 109 1.83 -1.26 9.97
C LEU A 109 1.64 0.16 10.51
N GLY A 110 2.49 0.53 11.48
CA GLY A 110 2.38 1.78 12.22
C GLY A 110 3.74 2.38 12.56
N GLY A 111 3.87 3.71 12.51
CA GLY A 111 5.10 4.42 12.83
C GLY A 111 4.87 5.66 13.69
N THR A 112 5.88 6.07 14.46
CA THR A 112 5.83 7.24 15.35
C THR A 112 6.71 8.40 14.90
N SER A 113 7.30 8.34 13.69
CA SER A 113 8.22 9.38 13.22
C SER A 113 7.46 10.63 12.77
N ASP A 114 7.75 11.75 13.41
CA ASP A 114 7.22 13.09 13.09
C ASP A 114 8.05 13.81 12.01
N ASP A 115 8.62 13.08 11.06
CA ASP A 115 9.44 13.67 9.99
C ASP A 115 8.55 14.24 8.86
N PRO A 116 8.52 15.57 8.66
CA PRO A 116 7.67 16.20 7.64
C PRO A 116 8.07 15.83 6.20
N LEU A 117 9.34 15.49 5.95
CA LEU A 117 9.83 15.10 4.62
C LEU A 117 9.44 13.65 4.31
N MET A 118 9.45 12.77 5.30
CA MET A 118 9.01 11.37 5.12
C MET A 118 7.48 11.24 5.07
N GLY A 119 6.75 12.07 5.82
CA GLY A 119 5.30 12.19 5.62
C GLY A 119 4.92 12.69 4.21
N LYS A 120 5.85 13.39 3.54
CA LYS A 120 5.70 13.82 2.15
C LYS A 120 6.02 12.70 1.16
N SER A 121 7.03 11.85 1.38
CA SER A 121 7.35 10.74 0.46
C SER A 121 6.20 9.72 0.40
N ILE A 122 5.69 9.29 1.56
CA ILE A 122 4.51 8.42 1.63
C ILE A 122 3.29 9.13 1.01
N GLY A 123 3.07 10.41 1.33
CA GLY A 123 1.99 11.19 0.74
C GLY A 123 2.06 11.32 -0.79
N GLN A 124 3.27 11.41 -1.35
CA GLN A 124 3.51 11.42 -2.79
C GLN A 124 3.27 10.04 -3.41
N ALA A 125 3.76 8.97 -2.80
CA ALA A 125 3.52 7.61 -3.29
C ALA A 125 2.02 7.26 -3.29
N ILE A 126 1.27 7.68 -2.27
CA ILE A 126 -0.19 7.55 -2.22
C ILE A 126 -0.84 8.31 -3.39
N LEU A 127 -0.38 9.54 -3.66
CA LEU A 127 -0.89 10.32 -4.79
C LEU A 127 -0.59 9.63 -6.12
N GLU A 128 0.65 9.16 -6.32
CA GLU A 128 1.07 8.43 -7.51
C GLU A 128 0.21 7.18 -7.74
N TYR A 129 -0.05 6.39 -6.68
CA TYR A 129 -0.96 5.25 -6.73
C TYR A 129 -2.38 5.62 -7.21
N PHE A 130 -2.99 6.67 -6.64
CA PHE A 130 -4.32 7.11 -7.09
C PHE A 130 -4.30 7.69 -8.50
N LEU A 131 -3.20 8.31 -8.93
CA LEU A 131 -3.04 8.82 -10.30
C LEU A 131 -2.85 7.69 -11.31
N ALA A 132 -2.23 6.58 -10.92
CA ALA A 132 -2.10 5.37 -11.73
C ALA A 132 -3.44 4.64 -11.91
N GLY A 133 -4.47 4.99 -11.13
CA GLY A 133 -5.79 4.36 -11.21
C GLY A 133 -6.09 3.41 -10.05
N GLY A 134 -5.19 3.31 -9.07
CA GLY A 134 -5.39 2.58 -7.83
C GLY A 134 -6.69 3.02 -7.14
N LEU A 135 -7.51 2.03 -6.75
CA LEU A 135 -8.89 2.30 -6.36
C LEU A 135 -9.03 2.56 -4.86
N THR A 136 -8.34 1.80 -4.01
CA THR A 136 -8.53 1.86 -2.56
C THR A 136 -7.24 1.58 -1.79
N MET A 137 -7.10 2.21 -0.62
CA MET A 137 -6.03 1.94 0.33
C MET A 137 -6.63 1.72 1.72
N VAL A 138 -6.27 0.60 2.35
CA VAL A 138 -6.74 0.21 3.68
C VAL A 138 -5.54 0.23 4.63
N VAL A 139 -5.63 1.02 5.70
CA VAL A 139 -4.57 1.13 6.70
C VAL A 139 -5.12 0.68 8.04
N GLN A 140 -4.55 -0.39 8.60
CA GLN A 140 -4.88 -0.88 9.94
C GLN A 140 -3.87 -0.31 10.93
N THR A 141 -4.28 0.69 11.71
CA THR A 141 -3.44 1.23 12.77
C THR A 141 -4.02 0.94 14.14
N VAL A 142 -3.15 0.49 15.04
CA VAL A 142 -3.22 0.94 16.43
C VAL A 142 -2.48 2.28 16.47
N VAL A 143 -3.08 3.29 17.11
CA VAL A 143 -2.56 4.65 17.36
C VAL A 143 -2.82 5.73 16.27
N ASN A 144 -3.32 6.87 16.75
CA ASN A 144 -3.91 8.03 16.07
C ASN A 144 -3.00 8.83 15.09
N LEU A 145 -1.72 8.48 14.93
CA LEU A 145 -0.76 9.32 14.19
C LEU A 145 -0.89 9.21 12.67
N ILE A 146 -1.11 8.02 12.13
CA ILE A 146 -1.22 7.83 10.66
C ILE A 146 -2.51 8.42 10.09
N ILE A 147 -3.61 8.43 10.85
CA ILE A 147 -4.84 9.15 10.43
C ILE A 147 -4.52 10.64 10.21
N SER A 148 -3.70 11.26 11.08
CA SER A 148 -3.23 12.63 10.88
C SER A 148 -2.41 12.78 9.59
N TYR A 149 -1.57 11.80 9.25
CA TYR A 149 -0.79 11.82 8.00
C TYR A 149 -1.64 11.59 6.76
N ILE A 150 -2.54 10.61 6.75
CA ILE A 150 -3.48 10.37 5.65
C ILE A 150 -4.36 11.61 5.46
N MET A 151 -4.88 12.20 6.54
CA MET A 151 -5.65 13.44 6.45
C MET A 151 -4.80 14.61 5.97
N LYS A 152 -3.54 14.76 6.42
CA LYS A 152 -2.61 15.79 5.92
C LYS A 152 -2.28 15.57 4.45
N ALA A 153 -2.03 14.34 4.00
CA ALA A 153 -1.76 14.01 2.61
C ALA A 153 -3.00 14.26 1.74
N PHE A 154 -4.17 13.86 2.23
CA PHE A 154 -5.44 14.16 1.60
C PHE A 154 -5.66 15.67 1.47
N MET A 155 -5.52 16.43 2.56
CA MET A 155 -5.74 17.89 2.51
C MET A 155 -4.67 18.65 1.72
N ASN A 156 -3.41 18.24 1.77
CA ASN A 156 -2.30 18.98 1.17
C ASN A 156 -1.99 18.59 -0.27
N TYR A 157 -2.33 17.37 -0.70
CA TYR A 157 -1.94 16.84 -2.01
C TYR A 157 -3.12 16.35 -2.84
N ILE A 158 -4.00 15.52 -2.25
CA ILE A 158 -5.12 14.92 -2.99
C ILE A 158 -6.24 15.94 -3.25
N LEU A 159 -6.64 16.69 -2.23
CA LEU A 159 -7.72 17.67 -2.32
C LEU A 159 -7.37 18.82 -3.29
N PRO A 160 -6.17 19.43 -3.26
CA PRO A 160 -5.81 20.45 -4.25
C PRO A 160 -5.78 19.89 -5.68
N PHE A 161 -5.35 18.64 -5.87
CA PHE A 161 -5.38 17.98 -7.18
C PHE A 161 -6.82 17.75 -7.67
N ILE A 162 -7.70 17.24 -6.82
CA ILE A 162 -9.14 17.08 -7.13
C ILE A 162 -9.76 18.44 -7.47
N LEU A 163 -9.50 19.48 -6.67
CA LEU A 163 -10.01 20.83 -6.93
C LEU A 163 -9.46 21.42 -8.23
N TRP A 164 -8.18 21.18 -8.54
CA TRP A 164 -7.57 21.56 -9.80
C TRP A 164 -8.23 20.83 -10.98
N LEU A 165 -8.42 19.52 -10.89
CA LEU A 165 -9.06 18.71 -11.93
C LEU A 165 -10.50 19.17 -12.18
N LEU A 166 -11.27 19.37 -11.09
CA LEU A 166 -12.62 19.93 -11.16
C LEU A 166 -12.64 21.32 -11.81
N SER A 167 -11.63 22.16 -11.55
CA SER A 167 -11.53 23.48 -12.20
C SER A 167 -11.30 23.38 -13.72
N LYS A 168 -10.61 22.33 -14.18
CA LYS A 168 -10.38 22.07 -15.62
C LYS A 168 -11.63 21.53 -16.31
N VAL A 169 -12.39 20.69 -15.63
CA VAL A 169 -13.62 20.08 -16.16
C VAL A 169 -14.80 21.06 -16.15
N THR A 170 -14.92 21.89 -15.11
CA THR A 170 -16.07 22.80 -14.93
C THR A 170 -15.83 24.22 -15.45
N GLY A 171 -14.61 24.54 -15.88
CA GLY A 171 -14.22 25.90 -16.31
C GLY A 171 -14.28 26.97 -15.21
N SER A 172 -14.51 26.56 -13.95
CA SER A 172 -14.71 27.45 -12.82
C SER A 172 -13.48 27.45 -11.91
N SER A 173 -12.91 28.63 -11.64
CA SER A 173 -11.81 28.81 -10.69
C SER A 173 -12.32 28.65 -9.25
N ILE A 174 -12.35 27.41 -8.75
CA ILE A 174 -12.76 27.05 -7.37
C ILE A 174 -11.73 27.50 -6.29
N LEU A 175 -10.58 28.02 -6.71
CA LEU A 175 -9.46 28.47 -5.85
C LEU A 175 -9.81 29.58 -4.83
N ALA A 176 -10.98 30.21 -4.89
CA ALA A 176 -11.33 31.34 -4.02
C ALA A 176 -11.89 30.99 -2.63
N ALA A 177 -12.19 29.72 -2.32
CA ALA A 177 -12.97 29.38 -1.11
C ALA A 177 -12.16 29.11 0.17
N PHE A 178 -10.81 29.01 0.12
CA PHE A 178 -10.02 28.58 1.29
C PHE A 178 -8.83 29.48 1.67
N ALA A 179 -8.78 30.73 1.19
CA ALA A 179 -7.78 31.70 1.65
C ALA A 179 -8.06 32.32 3.04
N VAL A 180 -9.10 31.87 3.77
CA VAL A 180 -9.48 32.39 5.09
C VAL A 180 -9.86 31.25 6.04
N ALA A 181 -8.92 30.34 6.31
CA ALA A 181 -8.93 29.48 7.50
C ALA A 181 -7.58 28.73 7.60
N GLY A 182 -6.54 29.47 7.95
CA GLY A 182 -5.22 28.96 8.30
C GLY A 182 -4.51 30.00 9.15
#